data_AF-A0A1H0WWB1-F1
#
_entry.id   AF-A0A1H0WWB1-F1
#
_cell.length_a   1.000
_cell.length_b   1.000
_cell.length_c   1.000
_cell.angle_alpha   90.00
_cell.angle_beta   90.00
_cell.angle_gamma   90.00
#
_symmetry.space_group_name_H-M   'P 1'
#
loop_
_entity.id
_entity.type
_entity.pdbx_description
1 polymer ?
#
loop_
_entity_poly.entity_id
_entity_poly.type
_entity_poly.pdbx_seq_one_letter_code
_entity_poly.pdbx_strand_id
1 'polypeptide(L)' 'MYIQFPPGIAQGELPPLFVIGAQGDAQLVNYRFRSPYYVVDRLFGAAELRLGGGKSADGKAGEGEVVRIERTDGSRRD' A
#
# COMPACT_ATOMS: atom_id res chain seq x y z
N MET A 1 5.64 10.99 2.23
CA MET A 1 4.79 10.83 1.03
C MET A 1 3.33 10.73 1.45
N TYR A 2 2.41 11.24 0.64
CA TYR A 2 0.97 11.19 0.91
C TYR A 2 0.28 10.31 -0.13
N ILE A 3 -0.49 9.32 0.31
CA ILE A 3 -1.32 8.48 -0.55
C ILE A 3 -2.78 8.79 -0.20
N GLN A 4 -3.55 9.29 -1.16
CA GLN A 4 -4.96 9.62 -0.96
C GLN A 4 -5.84 8.43 -1.28
N PHE A 5 -6.79 8.14 -0.41
CA PHE A 5 -7.80 7.13 -0.65
C PHE A 5 -9.16 7.71 -1.02
N PRO A 6 -9.99 6.96 -1.77
CA PRO A 6 -11.39 7.30 -1.93
C PRO A 6 -12.11 7.22 -0.58
N PRO A 7 -13.22 7.97 -0.41
CA PRO A 7 -13.94 8.09 0.86
C PRO A 7 -14.53 6.78 1.42
N GLY A 8 -14.50 5.67 0.68
CA GLY A 8 -15.00 4.36 1.11
C GLY A 8 -13.94 3.37 1.63
N ILE A 9 -12.64 3.67 1.53
CA ILE A 9 -11.60 2.67 1.90
C ILE A 9 -11.57 2.37 3.42
N ALA A 10 -12.00 3.31 4.25
CA ALA A 10 -11.82 3.26 5.70
C ALA A 10 -12.80 2.30 6.40
N GLN A 11 -13.60 1.56 5.64
CA GLN A 11 -14.56 0.58 6.15
C GLN A 11 -13.83 -0.74 6.48
N GLY A 12 -12.86 -0.71 7.39
CA GLY A 12 -12.07 -1.88 7.78
C GLY A 12 -10.75 -1.53 8.48
N GLU A 13 -9.93 -2.56 8.76
CA GLU A 13 -8.55 -2.36 9.16
C GLU A 13 -7.73 -1.78 8.02
N LEU A 14 -6.81 -0.89 8.39
CA LEU A 14 -5.90 -0.25 7.45
C LEU A 14 -4.89 -1.26 6.89
N PRO A 15 -4.82 -1.46 5.57
CA PRO A 15 -3.87 -2.41 4.99
C PRO A 15 -2.42 -1.99 5.24
N PRO A 16 -1.50 -2.94 5.48
CA PRO A 16 -0.09 -2.66 5.61
C PRO A 16 0.50 -2.19 4.27
N LEU A 17 1.42 -1.23 4.36
CA LEU A 17 2.17 -0.70 3.23
C LEU A 17 3.62 -1.16 3.31
N PHE A 18 4.10 -1.75 2.22
CA PHE A 18 5.50 -2.15 2.05
C PHE A 18 6.13 -1.29 0.96
N VAL A 19 7.34 -0.78 1.18
CA VAL A 19 8.13 -0.16 0.11
C VAL A 19 9.02 -1.20 -0.54
N ILE A 20 9.27 -1.07 -1.83
CA ILE A 20 10.21 -1.95 -2.53
C ILE A 20 11.61 -1.37 -2.37
N GLY A 21 12.47 -2.12 -1.68
CA GLY A 21 13.88 -1.81 -1.48
C GLY A 21 14.68 -1.92 -2.78
N ALA A 22 15.93 -1.46 -2.75
CA ALA A 22 16.81 -1.48 -3.92
C ALA A 22 17.10 -2.90 -4.45
N GLN A 23 16.94 -3.92 -3.60
CA GLN A 23 17.15 -5.33 -3.95
C GLN A 23 15.85 -6.02 -4.39
N GLY A 24 14.74 -5.27 -4.50
CA GLY A 24 13.41 -5.80 -4.83
C GLY A 24 12.65 -6.38 -3.65
N ASP A 25 13.18 -6.26 -2.43
CA ASP A 25 12.57 -6.77 -1.21
C ASP A 25 11.46 -5.85 -0.69
N ALA A 26 10.38 -6.43 -0.16
CA ALA A 26 9.28 -5.70 0.45
C ALA A 26 9.63 -5.32 1.90
N GLN A 27 9.75 -4.03 2.18
CA GLN A 27 10.12 -3.50 3.49
C GLN A 27 8.93 -2.82 4.14
N LEU A 28 8.52 -3.29 5.33
CA LEU A 28 7.46 -2.65 6.10
C LEU A 28 7.91 -1.26 6.54
N VAL A 29 7.06 -0.26 6.33
CA VAL A 29 7.32 1.12 6.74
C VAL A 29 6.34 1.60 7.78
N ASN A 30 6.80 2.50 8.64
CA ASN A 30 5.90 3.25 9.50
C ASN A 30 5.05 4.20 8.65
N TYR A 31 3.75 4.13 8.87
CA TYR A 31 2.76 5.02 8.26
C TYR A 31 1.80 5.54 9.32
N ARG A 32 1.15 6.65 9.02
CA ARG A 32 0.11 7.25 9.86
C ARG A 32 -1.09 7.57 8.99
N PHE A 33 -2.28 7.21 9.45
CA PHE A 33 -3.51 7.61 8.78
C PHE A 33 -3.99 8.96 9.28
N ARG A 34 -4.24 9.86 8.34
CA ARG A 34 -4.90 11.16 8.56
C ARG A 34 -5.87 11.38 7.43
N SER A 35 -7.15 11.05 7.66
CA SER A 35 -8.20 11.03 6.63
C SER A 35 -8.10 12.22 5.66
N PRO A 36 -8.14 11.99 4.33
CA PRO A 36 -8.22 10.70 3.62
C PRO A 36 -6.84 10.08 3.27
N TYR A 37 -5.77 10.48 3.95
CA TYR A 37 -4.40 10.20 3.57
C TYR A 37 -3.70 9.13 4.42
N TYR A 38 -2.91 8.30 3.75
CA TYR A 38 -1.76 7.64 4.34
C TYR A 38 -0.55 8.55 4.26
N VAL A 39 0.03 8.85 5.41
CA VAL A 39 1.26 9.61 5.56
C VAL A 39 2.40 8.62 5.81
N VAL A 40 3.30 8.51 4.83
CA VAL A 40 4.46 7.62 4.87
C VAL A 40 5.70 8.45 5.19
N ASP A 41 6.46 8.01 6.19
CA ASP A 41 7.63 8.77 6.70
C ASP A 41 8.87 8.64 5.79
N ARG A 42 8.80 7.85 4.70
CA ARG A 42 9.88 7.62 3.74
C ARG A 42 9.42 7.86 2.30
N LEU A 43 10.32 8.38 1.46
CA LEU A 43 10.16 8.42 0.00
C LEU A 43 10.50 7.05 -0.60
N PHE A 44 9.75 6.61 -1.61
CA PHE A 44 9.99 5.35 -2.31
C PHE A 44 9.72 5.51 -3.81
N GLY A 45 10.35 4.67 -4.64
CA GLY A 45 10.06 4.59 -6.08
C GLY A 45 8.88 3.68 -6.38
N ALA A 46 8.75 2.57 -5.65
CA ALA A 46 7.64 1.65 -5.70
C ALA A 46 7.23 1.18 -4.29
N ALA A 47 5.95 0.84 -4.14
CA ALA A 47 5.38 0.24 -2.93
C ALA A 47 4.26 -0.74 -3.26
N GLU A 48 3.96 -1.61 -2.31
CA GLU A 48 2.87 -2.57 -2.33
C GLU A 48 1.93 -2.28 -1.16
N LEU A 49 0.66 -2.06 -1.46
CA LEU A 49 -0.42 -2.06 -0.50
C LEU A 49 -1.08 -3.45 -0.53
N ARG A 50 -0.99 -4.18 0.57
CA ARG A 50 -1.54 -5.54 0.65
C ARG A 50 -2.91 -5.50 1.29
N LEU A 51 -3.94 -5.72 0.48
CA LEU A 51 -5.32 -5.80 0.92
C LEU A 51 -5.58 -7.23 1.41
N GLY A 52 -6.19 -7.35 2.60
CA GLY A 52 -6.60 -8.65 3.10
C GLY A 52 -7.62 -9.29 2.15
N GLY A 53 -7.42 -10.55 1.81
CA GLY A 53 -8.46 -11.34 1.17
C GLY A 53 -9.57 -11.54 2.19
N GLY A 54 -10.77 -11.05 1.88
CA GLY A 54 -11.93 -11.25 2.74
C GLY A 54 -12.03 -12.70 3.19
N LYS A 55 -12.57 -12.93 4.39
CA LYS A 55 -12.86 -14.31 4.82
C LYS A 55 -13.84 -14.90 3.81
N SER A 56 -13.44 -15.97 3.12
CA SER A 56 -14.38 -16.79 2.36
C SER A 56 -15.47 -17.31 3.32
N ALA A 57 -16.63 -17.69 2.79
CA ALA A 57 -17.74 -18.23 3.59
C ALA A 57 -17.31 -19.42 4.49
N ASP A 58 -16.22 -20.11 4.13
CA ASP A 58 -15.64 -21.24 4.85
C ASP A 58 -14.53 -20.84 5.87
N GLY A 59 -14.40 -19.55 6.19
CA GLY A 59 -13.45 -19.04 7.18
C GLY A 59 -11.98 -19.04 6.74
N LYS A 60 -11.66 -19.47 5.52
CA LYS A 60 -10.31 -19.36 4.95
C LYS A 60 -10.04 -17.91 4.57
N ALA A 61 -8.87 -17.40 4.95
CA ALA A 61 -8.33 -16.15 4.41
C ALA A 61 -8.28 -16.32 2.88
N GLY A 62 -9.02 -15.50 2.15
CA GLY A 62 -8.90 -15.45 0.69
C GLY A 62 -7.49 -15.02 0.30
N GLU A 63 -7.11 -15.30 -0.95
CA GLU A 63 -5.89 -14.72 -1.51
C GLU A 63 -5.97 -13.19 -1.40
N GLY A 64 -4.99 -12.58 -0.74
CA GLY A 64 -4.94 -11.13 -0.55
C GLY A 64 -4.63 -10.42 -1.87
N GLU A 65 -5.33 -9.33 -2.14
CA GLU A 65 -5.05 -8.49 -3.30
C GLU A 65 -3.83 -7.61 -3.02
N VAL A 66 -2.95 -7.43 -4.01
CA VAL A 66 -1.79 -6.56 -3.90
C VAL A 66 -1.93 -5.41 -4.90
N VAL A 67 -2.01 -4.19 -4.39
CA VAL A 67 -2.01 -2.97 -5.21
C VAL A 67 -0.58 -2.42 -5.24
N ARG A 68 -0.01 -2.34 -6.45
CA ARG A 68 1.32 -1.78 -6.67
C ARG A 68 1.22 -0.28 -6.99
N ILE A 69 2.01 0.52 -6.29
CA ILE A 69 2.08 1.97 -6.42
C ILE A 69 3.49 2.32 -6.90
N GLU A 70 3.60 2.93 -8.07
CA GLU A 70 4.88 3.37 -8.64
C GLU A 70 4.86 4.88 -8.88
N ARG A 71 5.97 5.53 -8.57
CA ARG A 71 6.15 6.95 -8.89
C ARG A 71 6.43 7.11 -10.38
N THR A 72 5.73 8.06 -10.99
CA THR A 72 5.82 8.36 -12.43
C THR A 72 6.92 9.37 -12.77
N ASP A 73 7.56 9.99 -11.79
CA ASP A 73 8.62 10.98 -12.02
C ASP A 73 10.01 10.38 -12.23
N GLY A 74 10.18 9.07 -12.04
CA GLY A 74 11.39 8.33 -12.39
C GLY A 74 11.51 7.95 -13.87
N SER A 75 10.45 8.11 -14.67
CA SER A 75 10.43 7.73 -16.10
C SER A 75 10.73 8.88 -17.07
N ARG A 76 11.19 10.06 -16.59
CA ARG A 76 11.89 11.00 -17.48
C ARG A 76 13.29 10.47 -17.78
N ARG A 77 13.37 9.53 -18.73
CA ARG A 77 14.52 9.39 -19.62
C ARG A 77 13.98 9.35 -21.04
N ASP A 78 14.58 10.23 -21.83
CA ASP A 78 14.44 10.53 -23.27
C ASP A 78 13.24 11.40 -23.70
#